data_AF-A0A2W6CLW0-F1
#
_entry.id   AF-A0A2W6CLW0-F1
#
_cell.length_a   1.000
_cell.length_b   1.000
_cell.length_c   1.000
_cell.angle_alpha   90.00
_cell.angle_beta   90.00
_cell.angle_gamma   90.00
#
_symmetry.space_group_name_H-M   'P 1'
#
loop_
_entity.id
_entity.type
_entity.pdbx_description
1 polymer ?
#
loop_
_entity_poly.entity_id
_entity_poly.type
_entity_poly.pdbx_seq_one_letter_code
_entity_poly.pdbx_strand_id
1 'polypeptide(L)'
;MDRRVRRAVLDRLAAVEEIAARAGATLSAPLAPLARKHIQTITDGWRELLVQHQPDSTGRCPVCSGWLRRRRWPCEVWSTAHLHLIGDGTEQIDRSVRNSNPFCRPRQVLVVPRQLDAAIAEQTRARKASMHGAAGKASIHQG
;
A
#
# COMPACT_ATOMS: atom_id res chain seq x y z
N MET A 1 -1.01 16.68 -22.66
CA MET A 1 -0.59 15.46 -21.94
C MET A 1 -1.69 14.96 -21.01
N ASP A 2 -2.43 15.89 -20.40
CA ASP A 2 -3.18 15.65 -19.19
C ASP A 2 -4.34 14.65 -19.29
N ARG A 3 -5.23 14.84 -20.28
CA ARG A 3 -6.35 13.92 -20.49
C ARG A 3 -5.91 12.48 -20.82
N ARG A 4 -4.73 12.31 -21.42
CA ARG A 4 -4.18 10.99 -21.77
C ARG A 4 -3.76 10.21 -20.53
N VAL A 5 -3.07 10.87 -19.59
CA VAL A 5 -2.70 10.28 -18.29
C VAL A 5 -3.95 9.83 -17.53
N ARG A 6 -4.97 10.69 -17.47
CA ARG A 6 -6.24 10.35 -16.83
C ARG A 6 -6.88 9.11 -17.45
N ARG A 7 -7.00 9.12 -18.78
CA ARG A 7 -7.65 8.05 -19.51
C ARG A 7 -6.93 6.72 -19.31
N ALA A 8 -5.60 6.72 -19.49
CA ALA A 8 -4.79 5.53 -19.36
C ALA A 8 -4.88 4.90 -17.96
N VAL A 9 -4.88 5.72 -16.90
CA VAL A 9 -4.98 5.21 -15.51
C VAL A 9 -6.36 4.60 -15.26
N LEU A 10 -7.43 5.26 -15.68
CA LEU A 10 -8.79 4.76 -15.49
C LEU A 10 -9.06 3.49 -16.31
N ASP A 11 -8.57 3.45 -17.55
CA ASP A 11 -8.66 2.27 -18.42
C ASP A 11 -7.90 1.09 -17.81
N ARG A 12 -6.75 1.34 -17.20
CA ARG A 12 -5.98 0.30 -16.52
C ARG A 12 -6.70 -0.26 -15.29
N LEU A 13 -7.32 0.59 -14.47
CA LEU A 13 -8.14 0.12 -13.34
C LEU A 13 -9.31 -0.75 -13.81
N ALA A 14 -9.98 -0.36 -14.89
CA ALA A 14 -11.03 -1.18 -15.50
C ALA A 14 -10.49 -2.52 -16.03
N ALA A 15 -9.33 -2.51 -16.68
CA ALA A 15 -8.70 -3.73 -17.17
C ALA A 15 -8.32 -4.69 -16.01
N VAL A 16 -7.86 -4.18 -14.87
CA VAL A 16 -7.56 -5.00 -13.68
C VAL A 16 -8.82 -5.72 -13.16
N GLU A 17 -9.96 -5.04 -13.11
CA GLU A 17 -11.22 -5.65 -12.71
C GLU A 17 -11.70 -6.70 -13.71
N GLU A 18 -11.55 -6.43 -15.00
CA GLU A 18 -11.90 -7.39 -16.06
C GLU A 18 -11.04 -8.65 -15.98
N ILE A 19 -9.73 -8.49 -15.74
CA ILE A 19 -8.80 -9.61 -15.52
C ILE A 19 -9.23 -10.41 -14.29
N ALA A 20 -9.54 -9.75 -13.17
CA ALA A 20 -10.03 -10.42 -11.97
C ALA A 20 -11.37 -11.13 -12.22
N ALA A 21 -12.23 -10.56 -13.05
CA ALA A 21 -13.51 -11.14 -13.41
C ALA A 21 -13.35 -12.43 -14.24
N ARG A 22 -12.43 -12.42 -15.20
CA ARG A 22 -12.07 -13.58 -16.04
C ARG A 22 -11.33 -14.66 -15.24
N ALA A 23 -10.35 -14.28 -14.42
CA ALA A 23 -9.61 -15.20 -13.57
C ALA A 23 -10.52 -15.89 -12.53
N GLY A 24 -11.53 -15.19 -12.01
CA GLY A 24 -12.51 -15.81 -11.13
C GLY A 24 -13.38 -16.87 -11.79
N ALA A 25 -13.41 -16.96 -13.13
CA ALA A 25 -14.10 -18.06 -13.84
C ALA A 25 -13.22 -19.32 -13.95
N THR A 26 -11.89 -19.19 -13.81
CA THR A 26 -10.93 -20.30 -13.92
C THR A 26 -10.42 -20.81 -12.57
N LEU A 27 -10.48 -19.98 -11.52
CA LEU A 27 -10.06 -20.34 -10.16
C LEU A 27 -11.11 -21.21 -9.43
N SER A 28 -10.64 -22.07 -8.52
CA SER A 28 -11.52 -22.91 -7.67
C SER A 28 -12.56 -22.09 -6.89
N ALA A 29 -13.79 -22.62 -6.86
CA ALA A 29 -15.02 -21.93 -6.46
C ALA A 29 -15.00 -21.14 -5.12
N PRO A 30 -14.36 -21.58 -4.02
CA PRO A 30 -14.46 -20.82 -2.76
C PRO A 30 -13.62 -19.54 -2.73
N LEU A 31 -12.52 -19.46 -3.51
CA LEU A 31 -11.57 -18.35 -3.45
C LEU A 31 -11.85 -17.26 -4.50
N ALA A 32 -12.47 -17.63 -5.62
CA ALA A 32 -12.69 -16.74 -6.75
C ALA A 32 -13.59 -15.52 -6.42
N PRO A 33 -14.73 -15.65 -5.73
CA PRO A 33 -15.57 -14.50 -5.39
C PRO A 33 -14.89 -13.55 -4.40
N LEU A 34 -14.16 -14.11 -3.44
CA LEU A 34 -13.44 -13.33 -2.42
C LEU A 34 -12.31 -12.51 -3.02
N ALA A 35 -11.50 -13.11 -3.91
CA ALA A 35 -10.43 -12.40 -4.60
C ALA A 35 -10.98 -11.27 -5.49
N ARG A 36 -12.05 -11.54 -6.26
CA ARG A 36 -12.72 -10.53 -7.09
C ARG A 36 -13.21 -9.35 -6.26
N LYS A 37 -13.88 -9.61 -5.14
CA LYS A 37 -14.37 -8.57 -4.23
C LYS A 37 -13.24 -7.70 -3.69
N HIS A 38 -12.12 -8.31 -3.28
CA HIS A 38 -10.96 -7.54 -2.81
C HIS A 38 -10.37 -6.65 -3.90
N ILE A 39 -10.21 -7.17 -5.13
CA ILE A 39 -9.73 -6.36 -6.25
C ILE A 39 -10.66 -5.18 -6.51
N GLN A 40 -11.97 -5.40 -6.57
CA GLN A 40 -12.96 -4.34 -6.75
C GLN A 40 -12.88 -3.28 -5.66
N THR A 41 -12.77 -3.68 -4.38
CA THR A 41 -12.63 -2.73 -3.27
C THR A 41 -11.36 -1.88 -3.40
N ILE A 42 -10.25 -2.48 -3.83
CA ILE A 42 -8.99 -1.74 -4.04
C ILE A 42 -9.12 -0.77 -5.22
N THR A 43 -9.64 -1.21 -6.36
CA THR A 43 -9.80 -0.36 -7.56
C THR A 43 -10.79 0.78 -7.32
N ASP A 44 -11.86 0.54 -6.56
CA ASP A 44 -12.79 1.59 -6.14
C ASP A 44 -12.14 2.62 -5.22
N GLY A 45 -11.34 2.18 -4.24
CA GLY A 45 -10.56 3.09 -3.39
C GLY A 45 -9.59 3.96 -4.20
N TRP A 46 -8.95 3.40 -5.24
CA TRP A 46 -8.13 4.19 -6.16
C TRP A 46 -8.95 5.20 -6.95
N ARG A 47 -10.14 4.83 -7.47
CA ARG A 47 -11.00 5.76 -8.19
C ARG A 47 -11.46 6.91 -7.30
N GLU A 48 -11.87 6.61 -6.07
CA GLU A 48 -12.30 7.61 -5.10
C GLU A 48 -11.17 8.62 -4.81
N LEU A 49 -9.96 8.12 -4.54
CA LEU A 49 -8.77 8.96 -4.36
C LEU A 49 -8.50 9.84 -5.59
N LEU A 50 -8.52 9.26 -6.79
CA LEU A 50 -8.23 9.97 -8.03
C LEU A 50 -9.30 11.03 -8.35
N VAL A 51 -10.56 10.79 -7.99
CA VAL A 51 -11.67 11.75 -8.14
C VAL A 51 -11.40 13.01 -7.33
N GLN A 52 -10.92 12.89 -6.09
CA GLN A 52 -10.57 14.03 -5.24
C GLN A 52 -9.42 14.86 -5.84
N HIS A 53 -8.55 14.22 -6.62
CA HIS A 53 -7.40 14.85 -7.29
C HIS A 53 -7.68 15.28 -8.73
N GLN A 54 -8.95 15.36 -9.16
CA GLN A 54 -9.29 15.88 -10.48
C GLN A 54 -8.92 17.35 -10.63
N PRO A 55 -8.61 17.81 -11.86
CA PRO A 55 -8.35 19.22 -12.09
C PRO A 55 -9.64 20.03 -11.84
N ASP A 56 -9.51 21.14 -11.13
CA ASP A 56 -10.54 22.16 -11.00
C ASP A 56 -10.75 22.89 -12.34
N SER A 57 -11.67 23.86 -12.36
CA SER A 57 -11.96 24.71 -13.53
C SER A 57 -10.73 25.46 -14.06
N THR A 58 -9.66 25.54 -13.28
CA THR A 58 -8.40 26.22 -13.62
C THR A 58 -7.27 25.26 -14.00
N GLY A 59 -7.55 23.95 -14.10
CA GLY A 59 -6.56 22.93 -14.43
C GLY A 59 -5.60 22.58 -13.29
N ARG A 60 -6.00 22.83 -12.03
CA ARG A 60 -5.17 22.56 -10.84
C ARG A 60 -5.83 21.52 -9.94
N CYS A 61 -5.03 20.75 -9.21
CA CYS A 61 -5.56 19.79 -8.25
C CYS A 61 -6.00 20.51 -6.97
N PRO A 62 -7.28 20.50 -6.57
CA PRO A 62 -7.77 21.23 -5.41
C PRO A 62 -7.10 20.75 -4.11
N VAL A 63 -6.92 19.44 -3.96
CA VAL A 63 -6.31 18.80 -2.77
C VAL A 63 -4.83 19.12 -2.65
N CYS A 64 -4.07 19.01 -3.74
CA CYS A 64 -2.62 19.32 -3.72
C CYS A 64 -2.34 20.83 -3.75
N SER A 65 -3.33 21.66 -4.08
CA SER A 65 -3.17 23.10 -4.21
C SER A 65 -3.26 23.89 -2.90
N GLY A 66 -3.36 23.20 -1.75
CA GLY A 66 -3.50 23.80 -0.43
C GLY A 66 -2.51 24.93 -0.10
N TRP A 67 -3.05 25.94 0.61
CA TRP A 67 -2.58 27.24 1.14
C TRP A 67 -1.40 27.98 0.49
N LEU A 68 -0.33 27.33 0.01
CA LEU A 68 0.89 28.00 -0.46
C LEU A 68 1.51 27.43 -1.76
N ARG A 69 0.95 26.37 -2.36
CA ARG A 69 1.52 25.74 -3.57
C ARG A 69 0.46 25.48 -4.63
N ARG A 70 0.40 26.31 -5.67
CA ARG A 70 -0.43 26.04 -6.85
C ARG A 70 0.23 24.96 -7.72
N ARG A 71 -0.08 23.68 -7.49
CA ARG A 71 0.37 22.58 -8.36
C ARG A 71 -0.56 22.43 -9.56
N ARG A 72 0.01 22.48 -10.77
CA ARG A 72 -0.70 22.14 -12.01
C ARG A 72 -1.04 20.65 -12.00
N TRP A 73 -2.19 20.32 -12.57
CA TRP A 73 -2.52 18.93 -12.90
C TRP A 73 -1.65 18.50 -14.10
N PRO A 74 -1.14 17.25 -14.17
CA PRO A 74 -1.31 16.15 -13.23
C PRO A 74 -0.48 16.37 -11.96
N CYS A 75 -1.11 16.21 -10.80
CA CYS A 75 -0.39 16.25 -9.53
C CYS A 75 0.38 14.95 -9.27
N GLU A 76 1.22 14.94 -8.24
CA GLU A 76 2.05 13.80 -7.87
C GLU A 76 1.26 12.49 -7.73
N VAL A 77 0.03 12.54 -7.19
CA VAL A 77 -0.84 11.36 -7.09
C VAL A 77 -1.16 10.76 -8.46
N TRP A 78 -1.48 11.58 -9.46
CA TRP A 78 -1.74 11.12 -10.83
C TRP A 78 -0.48 10.60 -11.52
N SER A 79 0.66 11.26 -11.30
CA SER A 79 1.95 10.82 -11.84
C SER A 79 2.38 9.46 -11.26
N THR A 80 2.25 9.29 -9.95
CA THR A 80 2.53 8.04 -9.23
C THR A 80 1.57 6.92 -9.65
N ALA A 81 0.28 7.22 -9.78
CA ALA A 81 -0.70 6.27 -10.29
C ALA A 81 -0.36 5.83 -11.73
N HIS A 82 0.03 6.76 -12.60
CA HIS A 82 0.47 6.42 -13.95
C HIS A 82 1.70 5.53 -13.93
N LEU A 83 2.71 5.87 -13.12
CA LEU A 83 3.94 5.09 -13.00
C LEU A 83 3.68 3.66 -12.53
N HIS A 84 2.83 3.45 -11.53
CA HIS A 84 2.65 2.13 -10.92
C HIS A 84 1.52 1.29 -11.53
N LEU A 85 0.50 1.92 -12.09
CA LEU A 85 -0.61 1.17 -12.71
C LEU A 85 -0.31 0.86 -14.17
N ILE A 86 0.30 1.80 -14.91
CA ILE A 86 0.57 1.67 -16.34
C ILE A 86 2.01 1.25 -16.60
N GLY A 87 2.98 1.89 -15.91
CA GLY A 87 4.37 1.44 -15.95
C GLY A 87 4.46 0.01 -15.42
N ASP A 88 5.20 -0.81 -16.14
CA ASP A 88 4.93 -2.22 -16.41
C ASP A 88 5.00 -3.17 -15.20
N GLY A 89 5.16 -2.66 -13.97
CA GLY A 89 5.47 -3.45 -12.78
C GLY A 89 6.84 -4.15 -12.87
N THR A 90 7.55 -4.03 -14.00
CA THR A 90 8.82 -4.67 -14.32
C THR A 90 9.97 -3.69 -14.53
N GLU A 91 9.70 -2.38 -14.56
CA GLU A 91 10.73 -1.36 -14.38
C GLU A 91 11.12 -1.39 -12.89
N GLN A 92 11.93 -2.39 -12.53
CA GLN A 92 12.69 -2.37 -11.29
C GLN A 92 13.39 -1.02 -11.28
N ILE A 93 12.91 -0.13 -10.42
CA ILE A 93 13.53 1.17 -10.19
C ILE A 93 14.96 0.82 -9.76
N ASP A 94 15.89 0.81 -10.71
CA ASP A 94 17.28 1.03 -10.39
C ASP A 94 17.30 2.45 -9.85
N ARG A 95 17.09 2.54 -8.53
CA ARG A 95 17.34 3.73 -7.77
C ARG A 95 18.84 3.93 -7.90
N SER A 96 19.26 4.54 -9.00
CA SER A 96 20.51 5.28 -9.07
C SER A 96 20.47 6.18 -7.85
N VAL A 97 21.25 5.77 -6.85
CA VAL A 97 21.53 6.45 -5.59
C VAL A 97 22.27 7.73 -5.95
N ARG A 98 21.53 8.67 -6.51
CA ARG A 98 21.96 10.04 -6.69
C ARG A 98 20.93 10.94 -5.99
N ASN A 99 21.29 11.23 -4.74
CA ASN A 99 21.03 12.50 -4.07
C ASN A 99 19.67 12.67 -3.37
N SER A 100 18.92 11.61 -3.06
CA SER A 100 17.70 11.76 -2.24
C SER A 100 18.05 11.66 -0.75
N ASN A 101 17.99 12.79 -0.06
CA ASN A 101 18.22 12.93 1.37
C ASN A 101 17.36 11.90 2.18
N PRO A 102 17.97 10.95 2.92
CA PRO A 102 17.27 9.85 3.61
C PRO A 102 16.38 10.30 4.79
N PHE A 103 16.39 11.58 5.13
CA PHE A 103 15.59 12.16 6.21
C PHE A 103 14.24 12.74 5.77
N CYS A 104 13.98 12.88 4.47
CA CYS A 104 12.63 13.15 3.96
C CYS A 104 11.86 11.82 3.83
N ARG A 105 11.56 11.19 4.95
CA ARG A 105 10.71 10.00 4.98
C ARG A 105 9.30 10.38 4.50
N PRO A 106 8.75 9.78 3.42
CA PRO A 106 7.30 9.66 3.36
C PRO A 106 6.90 8.88 4.61
N ARG A 107 5.96 9.41 5.38
CA ARG A 107 5.41 8.77 6.57
C ARG A 107 4.84 7.42 6.15
N GLN A 108 5.65 6.36 6.23
CA GLN A 108 5.20 4.99 6.03
C GLN A 108 4.19 4.72 7.14
N VAL A 109 2.92 4.80 6.79
CA VAL A 109 1.88 4.18 7.61
C VAL A 109 2.09 2.69 7.41
N LEU A 110 2.88 2.08 8.29
CA LEU A 110 2.92 0.64 8.42
C LEU A 110 1.55 0.22 8.91
N VAL A 111 0.67 -0.20 7.98
CA VAL A 111 -0.54 -0.93 8.32
C VAL A 111 -0.06 -2.28 8.82
N VAL A 112 0.23 -2.38 10.12
CA VAL A 112 0.47 -3.65 10.78
C VAL A 112 -0.89 -4.38 10.79
N PRO A 113 -1.02 -5.54 10.14
CA PRO A 113 -2.23 -6.35 10.29
C PRO A 113 -2.37 -6.67 11.78
N ARG A 114 -3.54 -6.38 12.37
CA ARG A 114 -3.86 -6.56 13.80
C ARG A 114 -3.50 -7.94 14.38
N GLN A 115 -3.29 -8.94 13.52
CA GLN A 115 -2.86 -10.28 13.89
C GLN A 115 -1.38 -10.37 14.31
N LEU A 116 -0.51 -9.45 13.84
CA LEU A 116 0.91 -9.46 14.18
C LEU A 116 1.15 -9.00 15.63
N ASP A 117 0.33 -8.09 16.16
CA ASP A 117 0.42 -7.62 17.54
C ASP A 117 0.14 -8.75 18.55
N ALA A 118 -0.84 -9.61 18.25
CA ALA A 118 -1.16 -10.76 19.09
C ALA A 118 -0.02 -11.79 19.11
N ALA A 119 0.60 -12.06 17.95
CA ALA A 119 1.71 -12.98 17.84
C ALA A 119 2.98 -12.46 18.56
N ILE A 120 3.28 -11.16 18.46
CA ILE A 120 4.43 -10.55 19.16
C ILE A 120 4.20 -10.52 20.68
N ALA A 121 2.96 -10.24 21.13
CA ALA A 121 2.62 -10.26 22.55
C ALA A 121 2.79 -11.66 23.17
N GLU A 122 2.36 -12.70 22.44
CA GLU A 122 2.48 -14.09 22.90
C GLU A 122 3.95 -14.55 22.92
N GLN A 123 4.73 -14.19 21.90
CA GLN A 123 6.15 -14.51 21.82
C GLN A 123 6.97 -13.78 22.90
N THR A 124 6.56 -12.57 23.28
CA THR A 124 7.17 -11.81 24.39
C THR A 124 6.83 -12.43 25.75
N ARG A 125 5.60 -12.90 25.95
CA ARG A 125 5.19 -13.63 27.18
C ARG A 125 5.94 -14.96 27.34
N ALA A 126 6.06 -15.74 26.26
CA ALA A 126 6.80 -17.01 26.26
C ALA A 126 8.30 -16.81 26.61
N ARG A 127 8.93 -15.76 26.07
CA ARG A 127 10.31 -15.39 26.40
C ARG A 127 10.49 -14.98 27.86
N LYS A 128 9.54 -14.22 28.42
CA LYS A 128 9.58 -13.77 29.82
C LYS A 128 9.37 -14.95 30.80
N ALA A 129 8.49 -15.89 30.45
CA ALA A 129 8.30 -17.13 31.21
C ALA A 129 9.54 -18.04 31.19
N SER A 130 10.24 -18.12 30.05
CA SER A 130 11.50 -18.87 29.93
C SER A 130 12.64 -18.27 30.78
N MET A 131 12.71 -16.94 30.91
CA MET A 131 13.73 -16.28 31.75
C MET A 131 13.49 -16.44 33.26
N HIS A 132 12.24 -16.60 33.72
CA HIS A 132 11.93 -16.78 35.15
C HIS A 132 11.98 -18.24 35.64
N GLY A 133 12.11 -19.22 34.73
CA GLY A 133 12.30 -20.63 35.10
C GLY A 133 13.75 -21.03 35.42
N ALA A 134 14.74 -20.21 35.04
CA ALA A 134 16.17 -20.55 35.18
C ALA A 134 16.82 -20.09 36.50
N ALA A 135 16.14 -19.30 37.33
CA ALA A 135 16.70 -18.73 38.57
C ALA A 135 16.36 -19.51 39.85
N GLY A 136 15.84 -20.74 39.74
CA GLY A 136 15.23 -21.45 40.87
C GLY A 136 15.73 -22.88 41.10
N LYS A 137 17.02 -23.18 40.90
CA LYS A 137 17.63 -24.42 41.42
C LYS A 137 19.12 -24.22 41.77
N ALA A 138 19.37 -23.65 42.94
CA ALA A 138 20.64 -23.82 43.64
C ALA A 138 20.36 -23.82 45.15
N SER A 139 19.95 -24.97 45.67
CA SER A 139 19.97 -25.24 47.11
C SER A 139 20.01 -26.74 47.33
N ILE A 140 21.22 -27.30 47.42
CA ILE A 140 21.49 -28.64 47.95
C ILE A 140 22.83 -28.61 48.70
N HIS A 141 22.74 -28.81 50.03
CA HIS A 141 23.65 -29.50 50.99
C HIS A 141 25.16 -29.16 51.02
N GLN A 142 25.94 -29.30 52.09
CA GLN A 142 25.87 -29.57 53.54
C GLN A 142 27.35 -29.44 53.99
N GLY A 143 27.58 -29.15 55.27
CA GLY A 143 28.92 -29.22 55.87
C GLY A 143 28.99 -28.40 57.15
#